data_AF-A0A8J2NYB9-F1
#
_entry.id   AF-A0A8J2NYB9-F1
#
_cell.length_a   1.000
_cell.length_b   1.000
_cell.length_c   1.000
_cell.angle_alpha   90.00
_cell.angle_beta   90.00
_cell.angle_gamma   90.00
#
_symmetry.space_group_name_H-M   'P 1'
#
loop_
_entity.id
_entity.type
_entity.pdbx_description
1 polymer ?
#
loop_
_entity_poly.entity_id
_entity_poly.type
_entity_poly.pdbx_seq_one_letter_code
_entity_poly.pdbx_strand_id
1 'polypeptide(L)'
;MDHTRPRFRIIRLQPSLAFMSQMHYVITSGNEDEMFEISSETPASLHFKRKIRTPRTYDLEIVGYSWNRDVYRRSKKDPFTLRLRLIVTN
;
A
#
# COMPACT_ATOMS: atom_id res chain seq x y z
N MET A 1 -3.10 26.09 0.93
CA MET A 1 -2.88 25.42 -0.37
C MET A 1 -3.07 23.93 -0.13
N ASP A 2 -3.76 23.21 -1.01
CA ASP A 2 -3.97 21.76 -0.85
C ASP A 2 -2.72 21.01 -1.33
N HIS A 3 -2.15 20.11 -0.51
CA HIS A 3 -0.87 19.45 -0.82
C HIS A 3 -1.02 18.12 -1.57
N THR A 4 -2.18 17.47 -1.49
CA THR A 4 -2.45 16.22 -2.21
C THR A 4 -3.85 16.22 -2.83
N ARG A 5 -4.02 15.44 -3.90
CA ARG A 5 -5.34 15.17 -4.50
C ARG A 5 -5.92 13.88 -3.91
N PRO A 6 -7.23 13.85 -3.56
CA PRO A 6 -7.86 12.62 -3.11
C PRO A 6 -7.82 11.57 -4.22
N ARG A 7 -7.66 10.30 -3.84
CA ARG A 7 -7.52 9.14 -4.74
C ARG A 7 -6.32 9.20 -5.69
N PHE A 8 -5.34 10.06 -5.39
CA PHE A 8 -4.14 10.14 -6.21
C PHE A 8 -3.24 8.94 -5.92
N ARG A 9 -2.80 8.29 -6.99
CA ARG A 9 -1.90 7.14 -6.93
C ARG A 9 -0.50 7.57 -6.51
N ILE A 10 0.00 6.97 -5.43
CA ILE A 10 1.35 7.19 -4.91
C ILE A 10 2.31 6.18 -5.54
N ILE A 11 2.04 4.89 -5.35
CA ILE A 11 2.91 3.80 -5.82
C ILE A 11 2.06 2.62 -6.32
N ARG A 12 2.51 1.98 -7.40
CA ARG A 12 1.95 0.74 -7.94
C ARG A 12 2.54 -0.45 -7.19
N LEU A 13 1.69 -1.31 -6.65
CA LEU A 13 2.06 -2.54 -5.94
C LEU A 13 1.92 -3.72 -6.90
N GLN A 14 3.02 -4.04 -7.57
CA GLN A 14 3.06 -5.13 -8.54
C GLN A 14 4.09 -6.18 -8.11
N PRO A 15 3.72 -7.47 -8.09
CA PRO A 15 4.69 -8.53 -7.86
C PRO A 15 5.63 -8.65 -9.07
N SER A 16 6.90 -8.96 -8.81
CA SER A 16 7.92 -9.10 -9.85
C SER A 16 7.66 -10.27 -10.81
N LEU A 17 6.84 -11.25 -10.41
CA LEU A 17 6.52 -12.45 -11.18
C LEU A 17 5.08 -12.42 -11.66
N ALA A 18 4.87 -12.59 -12.97
CA ALA A 18 3.55 -12.47 -13.61
C ALA A 18 2.52 -13.48 -13.07
N PHE A 19 2.95 -14.69 -12.67
CA PHE A 19 2.08 -15.71 -12.08
C PHE A 19 1.61 -15.37 -10.66
N MET A 20 2.20 -14.35 -10.03
CA MET A 20 1.76 -13.82 -8.74
C MET A 20 0.75 -12.68 -8.89
N SER A 21 0.18 -12.45 -10.08
CA SER A 21 -0.78 -11.37 -10.37
C SER A 21 -1.96 -11.29 -9.40
N GLN A 22 -2.28 -12.38 -8.70
CA GLN A 22 -3.26 -12.45 -7.62
C GLN A 22 -2.59 -12.23 -6.25
N MET A 23 -2.11 -11.01 -6.01
CA MET A 23 -1.67 -10.56 -4.69
C MET A 23 -2.71 -9.63 -4.06
N HIS A 24 -2.94 -9.79 -2.78
CA HIS A 24 -3.71 -8.89 -1.93
C HIS A 24 -2.75 -8.12 -1.03
N TYR A 25 -2.87 -6.79 -0.98
CA TYR A 25 -2.03 -5.94 -0.15
C TYR A 25 -2.86 -5.27 0.93
N VAL A 26 -2.32 -5.22 2.14
CA VAL A 26 -2.97 -4.62 3.32
C VAL A 26 -1.98 -3.72 4.03
N ILE A 27 -2.43 -2.54 4.45
CA ILE A 27 -1.65 -1.65 5.30
C ILE A 27 -1.76 -2.17 6.74
N THR A 28 -0.66 -2.58 7.34
CA THR A 28 -0.61 -3.16 8.70
C THR A 28 -0.24 -2.14 9.77
N SER A 29 0.45 -1.06 9.40
CA SER A 29 0.90 -0.01 10.33
C SER A 29 1.03 1.35 9.65
N GLY A 30 1.01 2.44 10.44
CA GLY A 30 1.29 3.81 9.99
C GLY A 30 0.12 4.56 9.34
N ASN A 31 -1.07 3.96 9.31
CA ASN A 31 -2.28 4.54 8.70
C ASN A 31 -3.35 4.95 9.74
N GLU A 32 -2.91 5.58 10.83
CA GLU A 32 -3.72 5.88 12.03
C GLU A 32 -5.00 6.68 11.71
N ASP A 33 -4.93 7.60 10.75
CA ASP A 33 -6.05 8.49 10.37
C ASP A 33 -6.79 8.02 9.09
N GLU A 34 -6.54 6.78 8.64
CA GLU A 34 -7.03 6.25 7.36
C GLU A 34 -6.72 7.17 6.15
N MET A 35 -5.53 7.79 6.15
CA MET A 35 -5.12 8.71 5.09
C MET A 35 -4.83 7.99 3.77
N PHE A 36 -4.57 6.68 3.84
CA PHE A 36 -4.20 5.87 2.70
C PHE A 36 -5.15 4.70 2.49
N GLU A 37 -5.27 4.28 1.24
CA GLU A 37 -6.01 3.09 0.83
C GLU A 37 -5.23 2.31 -0.22
N ILE A 38 -5.46 1.01 -0.28
CA ILE A 38 -4.99 0.15 -1.37
C ILE A 38 -6.14 0.00 -2.36
N SER A 39 -5.92 0.39 -3.62
CA SER A 39 -6.87 0.07 -4.69
C SER A 39 -6.82 -1.42 -5.01
N SER A 40 -8.00 -2.02 -5.19
CA SER A 40 -8.16 -3.41 -5.62
C SER A 40 -8.08 -3.56 -7.14
N GLU A 41 -7.74 -2.50 -7.87
CA GLU A 41 -7.47 -2.57 -9.31
C GLU A 41 -6.27 -3.50 -9.56
N THR A 42 -6.15 -4.05 -10.77
CA THR A 42 -4.97 -4.84 -11.16
C THR A 42 -4.17 -4.02 -12.16
N PRO A 43 -2.98 -3.51 -11.81
CA PRO A 43 -2.23 -3.70 -10.56
C PRO A 43 -2.82 -2.98 -9.34
N ALA A 44 -2.62 -3.55 -8.14
CA ALA A 44 -2.98 -2.85 -6.91
C ALA A 44 -2.11 -1.60 -6.75
N SER A 45 -2.61 -0.58 -6.06
CA SER A 45 -1.85 0.67 -5.87
C SER A 45 -2.17 1.32 -4.53
N LEU A 46 -1.17 1.97 -3.91
CA LEU A 46 -1.37 2.80 -2.72
C LEU A 46 -1.81 4.20 -3.14
N HIS A 47 -2.95 4.65 -2.62
CA HIS A 47 -3.53 5.95 -2.92
C HIS A 47 -3.67 6.79 -1.64
N PHE A 48 -3.74 8.11 -1.79
CA PHE A 48 -4.30 8.96 -0.75
C PHE A 48 -5.82 8.79 -0.71
N LYS A 49 -6.38 8.33 0.41
CA LYS A 49 -7.84 8.27 0.62
C LYS A 49 -8.42 9.68 0.75
N ARG A 50 -7.69 10.58 1.40
CA ARG A 50 -8.11 11.96 1.70
C ARG A 50 -6.99 12.94 1.39
N LYS A 51 -7.35 14.22 1.29
CA LYS A 51 -6.39 15.32 1.13
C LYS A 51 -5.58 15.50 2.41
N ILE A 52 -4.28 15.68 2.26
CA ILE A 52 -3.37 16.04 3.34
C ILE A 52 -3.20 17.56 3.29
N ARG A 53 -3.58 18.23 4.38
CA ARG A 53 -3.59 19.70 4.49
C ARG A 53 -2.36 20.26 5.19
N THR A 54 -1.64 19.43 5.93
CA THR A 54 -0.46 19.81 6.69
C THR A 54 0.70 18.90 6.30
N PRO A 55 1.90 19.45 6.06
CA PRO A 55 3.09 18.64 5.86
C PRO A 55 3.25 17.63 7.00
N ARG A 56 3.46 16.36 6.65
CA ARG A 56 3.56 15.27 7.61
C ARG A 56 4.36 14.12 7.01
N THR A 57 5.03 13.39 7.88
CA THR A 57 5.70 12.13 7.53
C THR A 57 4.85 10.95 7.98
N TYR A 58 4.75 9.94 7.13
CA TYR A 58 4.05 8.68 7.41
C TYR A 58 5.01 7.53 7.21
N ASP A 59 5.12 6.68 8.21
CA ASP A 59 5.91 5.44 8.17
C ASP A 59 4.94 4.26 8.02
N LEU A 60 4.69 3.86 6.78
CA LEU A 60 3.72 2.82 6.44
C LEU A 60 4.38 1.44 6.38
N GLU A 61 3.66 0.43 6.87
CA GLU A 61 3.95 -0.96 6.60
C GLU A 61 2.81 -1.58 5.78
N ILE A 62 3.14 -2.19 4.64
CA ILE A 62 2.20 -2.84 3.74
C ILE A 62 2.63 -4.29 3.57
N VAL A 63 1.71 -5.22 3.81
CA VAL A 63 1.96 -6.64 3.63
C VAL A 63 1.20 -7.17 2.42
N GLY A 64 1.90 -7.93 1.57
CA GLY A 64 1.35 -8.68 0.44
C GLY A 64 1.12 -10.15 0.77
N TYR A 65 -0.05 -10.68 0.41
CA TYR A 65 -0.41 -12.08 0.49
C TYR A 65 -0.87 -12.60 -0.86
N SER A 66 -0.47 -13.81 -1.24
CA SER A 66 -1.01 -14.44 -2.45
C SER A 66 -2.39 -15.04 -2.19
N TRP A 67 -3.29 -14.99 -3.17
CA TRP A 67 -4.53 -15.77 -3.16
C TRP A 67 -4.30 -17.26 -3.43
N ASN A 68 -3.15 -17.63 -4.01
CA ASN A 68 -2.77 -19.02 -4.17
C ASN A 68 -2.53 -19.64 -2.78
N ARG A 69 -3.27 -20.69 -2.43
CA ARG A 69 -3.27 -21.30 -1.08
C ARG A 69 -1.90 -21.82 -0.65
N ASP A 70 -1.12 -22.37 -1.57
CA ASP A 70 0.20 -22.93 -1.27
C ASP A 70 1.21 -21.81 -1.03
N VAL A 71 1.13 -20.75 -1.83
CA VAL A 71 1.94 -19.53 -1.64
C VAL A 71 1.53 -18.79 -0.38
N TYR A 72 0.22 -18.66 -0.11
CA TYR A 72 -0.34 -18.03 1.09
C TYR A 72 0.18 -18.67 2.38
N ARG A 73 0.21 -20.01 2.44
CA ARG A 73 0.73 -20.74 3.61
C ARG A 73 2.18 -20.42 3.90
N ARG A 74 2.99 -20.23 2.86
CA ARG A 74 4.40 -19.81 2.98
C ARG A 74 4.48 -18.34 3.38
N SER A 75 3.77 -17.46 2.69
CA SER A 75 3.77 -16.02 2.97
C SER A 75 3.15 -15.66 4.32
N LYS A 76 2.34 -16.52 4.93
CA LYS A 76 1.83 -16.29 6.30
C LYS A 76 2.95 -16.39 7.35
N LYS A 77 3.95 -17.24 7.11
CA LYS A 77 5.12 -17.38 8.01
C LYS A 77 6.16 -16.31 7.73
N ASP A 78 6.30 -15.91 6.47
CA ASP A 78 7.23 -14.88 6.02
C ASP A 78 6.55 -13.98 4.97
N PRO A 79 5.81 -12.95 5.41
CA PRO A 79 5.05 -12.10 4.51
C PRO A 79 5.95 -11.16 3.71
N PHE A 80 5.60 -10.95 2.44
CA PHE A 80 6.20 -9.87 1.67
C PHE A 80 5.82 -8.54 2.31
N THR A 81 6.80 -7.86 2.91
CA THR A 81 6.57 -6.65 3.69
C THR A 81 7.28 -5.48 3.03
N LEU A 82 6.50 -4.48 2.64
CA LEU A 82 6.96 -3.21 2.09
C LEU A 82 6.87 -2.15 3.19
N ARG A 83 8.00 -1.57 3.57
CA ARG A 83 8.08 -0.44 4.51
C ARG A 83 8.40 0.83 3.75
N LEU A 84 7.57 1.85 3.91
CA LEU A 84 7.65 3.11 3.18
C LEU A 84 7.66 4.27 4.16
N ARG A 85 8.57 5.23 3.92
CA ARG A 85 8.49 6.56 4.52
C ARG A 85 7.98 7.54 3.47
N LEU A 86 6.79 8.07 3.67
CA LEU A 86 6.20 9.11 2.83
C LEU A 86 6.39 10.46 3.51
N ILE A 87 7.14 11.35 2.87
CA ILE A 87 7.36 12.71 3.36
C ILE A 87 6.52 13.64 2.49
N VAL A 88 5.44 14.19 3.04
CA VAL A 88 4.58 15.15 2.35
C VAL A 88 5.05 16.56 2.71
N THR A 89 5.57 17.28 1.73
CA THR A 89 6.06 18.66 1.85
C THR A 89 5.18 19.64 1.09
N ASN A 90 5.52 20.94 1.17
CA ASN A 90 4.84 22.02 0.45
C ASN A 90 4.91 21.87 -1.07
#